data_AF-A0A7C6EM79-F1
#
_entry.id   AF-A0A7C6EM79-F1
#
_cell.length_a   1.000
_cell.length_b   1.000
_cell.length_c   1.000
_cell.angle_alpha   90.00
_cell.angle_beta   90.00
_cell.angle_gamma   90.00
#
_symmetry.space_group_name_H-M   'P 1'
#
loop_
_entity.id
_entity.type
_entity.pdbx_description
1 polymer ?
#
loop_
_entity_poly.entity_id
_entity_poly.type
_entity_poly.pdbx_seq_one_letter_code
_entity_poly.pdbx_strand_id
1 'polypeptide(L)'
;MKFIVEAAMSKKILILFGLISSFCLGLAQDLSFERYFHNQALRLDLYQVGDAKEEFISLHRIFLEPVWPEPLTGLIQPFDYGRYLIKVYDVASNQLIFSRGFESVFGEYRTTSPALAGVKKAMERSIRIPCPKKPVTLVIEKRNKKNIPYPFFELTIDPQDYHIIRETPACGDAVIEKQRTGDPHEKVDLVFIAEGYLSSDQEKFKTDVDRFTDYLFKVEPYRSHKDDFNIYGIFRPSVERAMDEPRQRAYKKTILNASFNAFDLDRYMLIDDNHRLREIAAQVPYDTIVVLVNSSRYGGGGIGFDYCVTTTDHPSSLQVFIHEFGHSFAYLADEYYQSEVAYNEFYPPGVEPLEPNITALLDPDNIKWKELLSPGIAIPTEYGKEKLEAWQAERRTLRQKQMEEIEGAKKAGLPEAKIKAIQEKYQAKDKEIQAKIEAVRKEYSHLADKVAAFEGAGYASKGLYRPQMYCIMGSNQRGEFCKVCQWAITKMIDFYCGRLR
;
A
#
# COMPACT_ATOMS: atom_id res chain seq x y z
N MET A 1 -58.51 1.24 -51.03
CA MET A 1 -57.55 1.25 -52.15
C MET A 1 -56.81 2.59 -52.11
N LYS A 2 -55.46 2.57 -52.00
CA LYS A 2 -54.51 3.71 -51.98
C LYS A 2 -54.55 4.58 -50.70
N PHE A 3 -53.47 5.11 -50.12
CA PHE A 3 -52.00 4.97 -50.20
C PHE A 3 -51.42 5.66 -48.93
N ILE A 4 -50.14 5.41 -48.66
CA ILE A 4 -49.25 5.95 -47.63
C ILE A 4 -49.01 7.48 -47.82
N VAL A 5 -48.61 8.22 -46.77
CA VAL A 5 -47.40 9.08 -46.67
C VAL A 5 -47.49 10.13 -45.53
N GLU A 6 -46.35 10.26 -44.86
CA GLU A 6 -45.87 11.13 -43.78
C GLU A 6 -46.16 12.64 -43.92
N ALA A 7 -46.17 13.37 -42.79
CA ALA A 7 -45.02 14.21 -42.38
C ALA A 7 -45.37 15.33 -41.38
N ALA A 8 -44.37 15.60 -40.53
CA ALA A 8 -43.97 16.89 -39.93
C ALA A 8 -44.64 17.39 -38.63
N MET A 9 -43.83 17.25 -37.57
CA MET A 9 -43.89 17.96 -36.29
C MET A 9 -43.79 19.49 -36.45
N SER A 10 -44.54 20.23 -35.63
CA SER A 10 -44.09 21.50 -35.03
C SER A 10 -45.04 21.91 -33.91
N LYS A 11 -44.64 21.71 -32.65
CA LYS A 11 -45.17 22.49 -31.52
C LYS A 11 -44.04 22.77 -30.53
N LYS A 12 -43.59 24.02 -30.53
CA LYS A 12 -42.74 24.62 -29.51
C LYS A 12 -43.50 24.64 -28.18
N ILE A 13 -43.00 23.95 -27.16
CA ILE A 13 -43.41 24.15 -25.76
C ILE A 13 -42.26 24.87 -25.07
N LEU A 14 -42.56 26.09 -24.61
CA LEU A 14 -41.70 26.94 -23.83
C LEU A 14 -41.65 26.37 -22.40
N ILE A 15 -40.55 25.74 -22.00
CA ILE A 15 -40.30 25.36 -20.60
C ILE A 15 -39.38 26.42 -19.99
N LEU A 16 -39.95 27.19 -19.07
CA LEU A 16 -39.27 28.17 -18.25
C LEU A 16 -38.37 27.43 -17.24
N PHE A 17 -37.08 27.31 -17.52
CA PHE A 17 -36.09 26.86 -16.54
C PHE A 17 -35.82 28.01 -15.56
N GLY A 18 -36.43 27.95 -14.38
CA GLY A 18 -36.01 28.75 -13.24
C GLY A 18 -34.65 28.28 -12.74
N LEU A 19 -33.61 29.07 -12.98
CA LEU A 19 -32.31 28.93 -12.34
C LEU A 19 -32.46 29.19 -10.84
N ILE A 20 -32.64 28.12 -10.05
CA ILE A 20 -32.30 28.15 -8.63
C ILE A 20 -30.80 27.95 -8.56
N SER A 21 -30.09 29.06 -8.57
CA SER A 21 -28.69 29.16 -8.18
C SER A 21 -28.60 28.82 -6.68
N SER A 22 -28.39 27.54 -6.35
CA SER A 22 -27.94 27.13 -5.02
C SER A 22 -26.52 27.65 -4.79
N PHE A 23 -26.41 28.90 -4.35
CA PHE A 23 -25.24 29.36 -3.59
C PHE A 23 -25.31 28.66 -2.23
N CYS A 24 -24.78 27.44 -2.14
CA CYS A 24 -24.33 26.92 -0.86
C CYS A 24 -23.12 27.77 -0.45
N LEU A 25 -23.37 28.83 0.32
CA LEU A 25 -22.35 29.38 1.21
C LEU A 25 -21.92 28.23 2.12
N GLY A 26 -20.79 27.61 1.80
CA GLY A 26 -20.13 26.65 2.67
C GLY A 26 -19.73 27.39 3.95
N LEU A 27 -20.59 27.33 4.96
CA LEU A 27 -20.14 27.55 6.33
C LEU A 27 -19.02 26.53 6.56
N ALA A 28 -17.80 27.01 6.80
CA ALA A 28 -16.70 26.15 7.22
C ALA A 28 -17.23 25.30 8.38
N GLN A 29 -17.19 23.97 8.22
CA GLN A 29 -17.64 23.07 9.27
C GLN A 29 -16.70 23.26 10.46
N ASP A 30 -17.22 23.78 11.57
CA ASP A 30 -16.49 23.88 12.84
C ASP A 30 -16.34 22.49 13.46
N LEU A 31 -15.42 21.72 12.88
CA LEU A 31 -15.04 20.38 13.32
C LEU A 31 -13.93 20.50 14.37
N SER A 32 -14.35 20.56 15.63
CA SER A 32 -13.47 20.52 16.79
C SER A 32 -13.46 19.11 17.39
N PHE A 33 -12.29 18.50 17.57
CA PHE A 33 -12.15 17.18 18.20
C PHE A 33 -12.83 17.16 19.58
N GLU A 34 -12.54 18.16 20.42
CA GLU A 34 -13.08 18.27 21.78
C GLU A 34 -14.60 18.44 21.82
N ARG A 35 -15.24 18.85 20.73
CA ARG A 35 -16.69 18.91 20.67
C ARG A 35 -17.31 17.52 20.55
N TYR A 36 -16.69 16.62 19.79
CA TYR A 36 -17.30 15.35 19.38
C TYR A 36 -16.66 14.11 20.01
N PHE A 37 -15.40 14.17 20.43
CA PHE A 37 -14.62 12.99 20.80
C PHE A 37 -13.87 13.15 22.13
N HIS A 38 -13.72 12.04 22.85
CA HIS A 38 -12.73 11.89 23.93
C HIS A 38 -11.37 11.52 23.34
N ASN A 39 -10.28 11.85 24.03
CA ASN A 39 -8.94 11.36 23.68
C ASN A 39 -8.77 9.87 24.06
N GLN A 40 -9.55 9.04 23.40
CA GLN A 40 -9.59 7.58 23.45
C GLN A 40 -10.00 7.12 22.05
N ALA A 41 -9.84 5.84 21.74
CA ALA A 41 -10.27 5.31 20.46
C ALA A 41 -11.25 4.15 20.62
N LEU A 42 -12.16 4.00 19.67
CA LEU A 42 -12.88 2.75 19.47
C LEU A 42 -12.18 1.97 18.36
N ARG A 43 -11.63 0.82 18.71
CA ARG A 43 -11.17 -0.18 17.75
C ARG A 43 -12.33 -1.12 17.44
N LEU A 44 -12.65 -1.27 16.16
CA LEU A 44 -13.66 -2.22 15.69
C LEU A 44 -12.94 -3.36 14.98
N ASP A 45 -13.06 -4.56 15.54
CA ASP A 45 -12.60 -5.79 14.94
C ASP A 45 -13.73 -6.33 14.06
N LEU A 46 -13.42 -6.58 12.80
CA LEU A 46 -14.34 -6.92 11.72
C LEU A 46 -13.88 -8.20 11.02
N TYR A 47 -14.83 -8.93 10.42
CA TYR A 47 -14.52 -9.88 9.35
C TYR A 47 -14.98 -9.31 8.03
N GLN A 48 -14.10 -9.30 7.04
CA GLN A 48 -14.45 -9.02 5.66
C GLN A 48 -14.52 -10.34 4.89
N VAL A 49 -15.67 -10.61 4.30
CA VAL A 49 -15.98 -11.93 3.74
C VAL A 49 -16.46 -11.80 2.30
N GLY A 50 -15.96 -12.65 1.41
CA GLY A 50 -16.43 -12.66 0.04
C GLY A 50 -15.51 -13.36 -0.94
N ASP A 51 -15.77 -13.11 -2.22
CA ASP A 51 -15.01 -13.57 -3.39
C ASP A 51 -14.87 -12.42 -4.41
N ALA A 52 -14.63 -12.71 -5.70
CA ALA A 52 -14.50 -11.66 -6.70
C ALA A 52 -15.82 -10.91 -7.01
N LYS A 53 -16.98 -11.52 -6.72
CA LYS A 53 -18.31 -11.04 -7.11
C LYS A 53 -19.06 -10.41 -5.94
N GLU A 54 -19.00 -11.03 -4.78
CA GLU A 54 -19.69 -10.56 -3.59
C GLU A 54 -18.74 -10.30 -2.43
N GLU A 55 -19.14 -9.37 -1.58
CA GLU A 55 -18.36 -8.93 -0.43
C GLU A 55 -19.32 -8.40 0.64
N PHE A 56 -19.05 -8.69 1.91
CA PHE A 56 -19.76 -8.12 3.05
C PHE A 56 -18.84 -8.01 4.26
N ILE A 57 -19.21 -7.16 5.21
CA ILE A 57 -18.54 -6.99 6.49
C ILE A 57 -19.45 -7.50 7.60
N SER A 58 -18.88 -8.21 8.57
CA SER A 58 -19.52 -8.46 9.86
C SER A 58 -18.68 -7.87 11.00
N LEU A 59 -19.38 -7.31 12.00
CA LEU A 59 -18.76 -6.86 13.24
C LEU A 59 -18.39 -8.08 14.09
N HIS A 60 -17.14 -8.14 14.57
CA HIS A 60 -16.72 -9.11 15.58
C HIS A 60 -16.89 -8.50 16.99
N ARG A 61 -16.12 -7.46 17.31
CA ARG A 61 -16.06 -6.83 18.65
C ARG A 61 -15.67 -5.36 18.55
N ILE A 62 -16.00 -4.58 19.59
CA ILE A 62 -15.55 -3.20 19.75
C ILE A 62 -14.76 -3.09 21.06
N PHE A 63 -13.58 -2.50 20.99
CA PHE A 63 -12.70 -2.25 22.13
C PHE A 63 -12.50 -0.75 22.32
N LEU A 64 -12.49 -0.31 23.58
CA LEU A 64 -12.05 1.02 23.95
C LEU A 64 -10.55 1.00 24.21
N GLU A 65 -9.80 1.76 23.43
CA GLU A 65 -8.37 1.98 23.63
C GLU A 65 -8.15 3.28 24.44
N PRO A 66 -7.10 3.34 25.27
CA PRO A 66 -6.92 4.40 26.26
C PRO A 66 -6.57 5.76 25.65
N VAL A 67 -6.16 5.81 24.37
CA VAL A 67 -5.70 7.02 23.68
C VAL A 67 -6.12 6.97 22.21
N TRP A 68 -6.46 8.12 21.65
CA TRP A 68 -6.53 8.28 20.20
C TRP A 68 -5.12 8.58 19.67
N PRO A 69 -4.53 7.77 18.79
CA PRO A 69 -3.12 7.95 18.46
C PRO A 69 -2.85 9.08 17.46
N GLU A 70 -3.79 9.38 16.56
CA GLU A 70 -3.54 10.36 15.49
C GLU A 70 -3.78 11.81 15.98
N PRO A 71 -3.54 12.84 15.14
CA PRO A 71 -3.83 14.23 15.49
C PRO A 71 -5.26 14.51 15.87
N LEU A 72 -5.42 15.54 16.71
CA LEU A 72 -6.72 16.12 17.09
C LEU A 72 -7.27 17.08 16.02
N THR A 73 -6.56 17.26 14.90
CA THR A 73 -6.99 18.06 13.74
C THR A 73 -6.99 17.18 12.48
N GLY A 74 -7.45 17.70 11.34
CA GLY A 74 -7.55 16.89 10.12
C GLY A 74 -8.53 15.72 10.28
N LEU A 75 -9.63 15.92 11.02
CA LEU A 75 -10.65 14.90 11.27
C LEU A 75 -11.22 14.32 9.97
N ILE A 76 -11.24 15.10 8.90
CA ILE A 76 -11.50 14.64 7.54
C ILE A 76 -10.17 14.61 6.80
N GLN A 77 -9.77 13.42 6.35
CA GLN A 77 -8.52 13.25 5.62
C GLN A 77 -8.53 14.10 4.33
N PRO A 78 -7.46 14.89 4.04
CA PRO A 78 -7.44 15.84 2.93
C PRO A 78 -7.04 15.22 1.59
N PHE A 79 -6.94 13.89 1.51
CA PHE A 79 -6.58 13.14 0.31
C PHE A 79 -7.49 11.92 0.13
N ASP A 80 -7.79 11.59 -1.13
CA ASP A 80 -8.81 10.61 -1.53
C ASP A 80 -8.22 9.19 -1.66
N TYR A 81 -7.47 8.74 -0.65
CA TYR A 81 -6.77 7.45 -0.68
C TYR A 81 -7.62 6.30 -0.14
N GLY A 82 -7.27 5.07 -0.53
CA GLY A 82 -7.93 3.85 -0.07
C GLY A 82 -9.17 3.46 -0.89
N ARG A 83 -9.30 2.16 -1.11
CA ARG A 83 -10.49 1.52 -1.69
C ARG A 83 -11.73 1.62 -0.80
N TYR A 84 -11.54 1.71 0.51
CA TYR A 84 -12.59 1.86 1.50
C TYR A 84 -12.42 3.17 2.26
N LEU A 85 -13.53 3.75 2.70
CA LEU A 85 -13.56 4.97 3.51
C LEU A 85 -14.37 4.71 4.77
N ILE A 86 -13.80 5.00 5.93
CA ILE A 86 -14.53 5.11 7.19
C ILE A 86 -15.09 6.53 7.25
N LYS A 87 -16.39 6.67 7.50
CA LYS A 87 -17.05 7.95 7.77
C LYS A 87 -17.86 7.84 9.05
N VAL A 88 -17.77 8.85 9.91
CA VAL A 88 -18.52 8.90 11.17
C VAL A 88 -19.40 10.13 11.17
N TYR A 89 -20.69 9.92 11.40
CA TYR A 89 -21.69 10.97 11.45
C TYR A 89 -22.25 11.10 12.87
N ASP A 90 -22.38 12.33 13.37
CA ASP A 90 -23.11 12.59 14.61
C ASP A 90 -24.60 12.30 14.40
N VAL A 91 -25.20 11.43 15.23
CA VAL A 91 -26.61 11.03 15.05
C VAL A 91 -27.58 12.20 15.20
N ALA A 92 -27.28 13.15 16.09
CA ALA A 92 -28.19 14.25 16.39
C ALA A 92 -28.29 15.28 15.25
N SER A 93 -27.18 15.53 14.55
CA SER A 93 -27.08 16.55 13.51
C SER A 93 -26.92 15.99 12.09
N ASN A 94 -26.65 14.70 11.95
CA ASN A 94 -26.26 14.05 10.69
C ASN A 94 -25.01 14.69 10.03
N GLN A 95 -24.17 15.34 10.83
CA GLN A 95 -22.94 15.98 10.37
C GLN A 95 -21.81 14.95 10.29
N LEU A 96 -21.07 14.92 9.17
CA LEU A 96 -19.82 14.17 9.06
C LEU A 96 -18.79 14.79 10.00
N ILE A 97 -18.25 14.00 10.93
CA ILE A 97 -17.34 14.46 11.99
C ILE A 97 -15.97 13.78 11.98
N PHE A 98 -15.81 12.69 11.20
CA PHE A 98 -14.52 12.03 11.00
C PHE A 98 -14.52 11.22 9.69
N SER A 99 -13.38 11.18 8.99
CA SER A 99 -13.19 10.37 7.78
C SER A 99 -11.74 9.91 7.58
N ARG A 100 -11.55 8.63 7.22
CA ARG A 100 -10.25 8.02 6.86
C ARG A 100 -10.38 7.00 5.74
N GLY A 101 -9.43 7.00 4.81
CA GLY A 101 -9.27 5.93 3.83
C GLY A 101 -8.49 4.74 4.37
N PHE A 102 -8.78 3.54 3.86
CA PHE A 102 -8.01 2.32 4.13
C PHE A 102 -8.05 1.33 2.96
N GLU A 103 -7.04 0.46 2.86
CA GLU A 103 -7.09 -0.76 2.03
C GLU A 103 -7.34 -1.99 2.87
N SER A 104 -7.63 -3.14 2.27
CA SER A 104 -7.60 -4.43 2.96
C SER A 104 -6.97 -5.53 2.13
N VAL A 105 -6.47 -6.57 2.81
CA VAL A 105 -6.01 -7.83 2.18
C VAL A 105 -7.09 -8.41 1.26
N PHE A 106 -8.37 -8.24 1.62
CA PHE A 106 -9.49 -8.66 0.77
C PHE A 106 -9.50 -7.92 -0.59
N GLY A 107 -9.12 -6.64 -0.60
CA GLY A 107 -8.98 -5.84 -1.80
C GLY A 107 -8.03 -6.44 -2.84
N GLU A 108 -6.96 -7.08 -2.39
CA GLU A 108 -6.06 -7.84 -3.25
C GLU A 108 -6.65 -9.22 -3.60
N TYR A 109 -7.11 -9.96 -2.60
CA TYR A 109 -7.64 -11.31 -2.75
C TYR A 109 -8.72 -11.43 -3.84
N ARG A 110 -9.65 -10.47 -3.88
CA ARG A 110 -10.76 -10.48 -4.85
C ARG A 110 -10.33 -10.45 -6.32
N THR A 111 -9.07 -10.11 -6.61
CA THR A 111 -8.50 -10.09 -7.97
C THR A 111 -7.76 -11.37 -8.35
N THR A 112 -7.64 -12.32 -7.39
CA THR A 112 -6.91 -13.58 -7.56
C THR A 112 -7.77 -14.65 -8.24
N SER A 113 -7.12 -15.63 -8.88
CA SER A 113 -7.80 -16.75 -9.54
C SER A 113 -8.76 -17.54 -8.63
N PRO A 114 -8.41 -17.87 -7.36
CA PRO A 114 -9.37 -18.52 -6.46
C PRO A 114 -10.64 -17.69 -6.21
N ALA A 115 -10.51 -16.39 -5.98
CA ALA A 115 -11.68 -15.52 -5.77
C ALA A 115 -12.53 -15.41 -7.04
N LEU A 116 -11.90 -15.33 -8.22
CA LEU A 116 -12.59 -15.35 -9.52
C LEU A 116 -13.34 -16.66 -9.77
N ALA A 117 -12.81 -17.78 -9.25
CA ALA A 117 -13.46 -19.08 -9.26
C ALA A 117 -14.59 -19.22 -8.21
N GLY A 118 -14.87 -18.17 -7.43
CA GLY A 118 -15.95 -18.15 -6.42
C GLY A 118 -15.58 -18.76 -5.08
N VAL A 119 -14.28 -18.97 -4.81
CA VAL A 119 -13.83 -19.34 -3.46
C VAL A 119 -14.03 -18.13 -2.55
N LYS A 120 -14.80 -18.32 -1.48
CA LYS A 120 -15.00 -17.30 -0.46
C LYS A 120 -13.94 -17.42 0.63
N LYS A 121 -13.44 -16.28 1.11
CA LYS A 121 -12.61 -16.19 2.31
C LYS A 121 -13.22 -15.21 3.30
N ALA A 122 -13.05 -15.51 4.58
CA ALA A 122 -13.21 -14.56 5.67
C ALA A 122 -11.81 -14.09 6.07
N MET A 123 -11.64 -12.78 6.19
CA MET A 123 -10.37 -12.15 6.53
C MET A 123 -10.58 -11.23 7.73
N GLU A 124 -9.69 -11.33 8.71
CA GLU A 124 -9.69 -10.44 9.85
C GLU A 124 -9.25 -9.05 9.43
N ARG A 125 -9.92 -8.04 9.98
CA ARG A 125 -9.51 -6.65 9.85
C ARG A 125 -9.92 -5.88 11.09
N SER A 126 -9.12 -4.89 11.46
CA SER A 126 -9.53 -3.88 12.44
C SER A 126 -9.49 -2.49 11.83
N ILE A 127 -10.41 -1.65 12.27
CA ILE A 127 -10.43 -0.20 12.01
C ILE A 127 -10.48 0.55 13.32
N ARG A 128 -10.17 1.85 13.29
CA ARG A 128 -10.19 2.71 14.47
C ARG A 128 -10.90 4.02 14.17
N ILE A 129 -11.68 4.50 15.14
CA ILE A 129 -12.23 5.86 15.15
C ILE A 129 -11.93 6.54 16.50
N PRO A 130 -11.88 7.88 16.59
CA PRO A 130 -11.85 8.56 17.88
C PRO A 130 -13.13 8.22 18.67
N CYS A 131 -13.01 8.07 19.99
CA CYS A 131 -14.13 7.68 20.84
C CYS A 131 -15.15 8.81 20.92
N PRO A 132 -16.38 8.64 20.41
CA PRO A 132 -17.36 9.71 20.39
C PRO A 132 -17.94 9.99 21.79
N LYS A 133 -18.34 11.24 22.04
CA LYS A 133 -19.02 11.67 23.28
C LYS A 133 -20.52 11.34 23.29
N LYS A 134 -21.10 11.14 22.10
CA LYS A 134 -22.53 10.88 21.85
C LYS A 134 -22.69 9.77 20.80
N PRO A 135 -23.90 9.20 20.61
CA PRO A 135 -24.13 8.22 19.56
C PRO A 135 -23.75 8.73 18.16
N VAL A 136 -23.11 7.87 17.39
CA VAL A 136 -22.67 8.14 16.02
C VAL A 136 -23.09 7.04 15.06
N THR A 137 -23.25 7.38 13.79
CA THR A 137 -23.37 6.40 12.70
C THR A 137 -22.01 6.26 12.02
N LEU A 138 -21.40 5.08 12.14
CA LEU A 138 -20.24 4.68 11.36
C LEU A 138 -20.72 4.10 10.02
N VAL A 139 -20.21 4.65 8.92
CA VAL A 139 -20.42 4.16 7.56
C VAL A 139 -19.06 3.78 6.98
N ILE A 140 -18.93 2.55 6.51
CA ILE A 140 -17.85 2.18 5.60
C ILE A 140 -18.38 2.32 4.19
N GLU A 141 -17.79 3.20 3.40
CA GLU A 141 -18.00 3.26 1.97
C GLU A 141 -16.95 2.41 1.25
N LYS A 142 -17.36 1.79 0.16
CA LYS A 142 -16.49 1.04 -0.75
C LYS A 142 -16.49 1.74 -2.10
N ARG A 143 -15.35 1.75 -2.79
CA ARG A 143 -15.26 2.26 -4.15
C ARG A 143 -15.68 1.22 -5.18
N ASN A 144 -16.45 1.65 -6.17
CA ASN A 144 -16.77 0.83 -7.33
C ASN A 144 -15.61 0.84 -8.34
N LYS A 145 -15.78 0.16 -9.49
CA LYS A 145 -14.76 0.06 -10.54
C LYS A 145 -14.34 1.42 -11.15
N LYS A 146 -15.09 2.50 -10.92
CA LYS A 146 -14.77 3.87 -11.37
C LYS A 146 -14.23 4.75 -10.24
N ASN A 147 -13.81 4.15 -9.13
CA ASN A 147 -13.35 4.83 -7.92
C ASN A 147 -14.39 5.73 -7.25
N ILE A 148 -15.68 5.55 -7.57
CA ILE A 148 -16.77 6.29 -6.93
C ILE A 148 -17.17 5.56 -5.64
N PRO A 149 -17.13 6.22 -4.47
CA PRO A 149 -17.51 5.61 -3.20
C PRO A 149 -19.03 5.44 -3.09
N TYR A 150 -19.46 4.37 -2.43
CA TYR A 150 -20.86 4.09 -2.10
C TYR A 150 -20.96 3.38 -0.75
N PRO A 151 -22.04 3.58 0.04
CA PRO A 151 -22.21 2.91 1.33
C PRO A 151 -22.15 1.39 1.21
N PHE A 152 -21.38 0.76 2.06
CA PHE A 152 -21.11 -0.69 2.03
C PHE A 152 -21.43 -1.38 3.35
N PHE A 153 -21.17 -0.71 4.48
CA PHE A 153 -21.52 -1.17 5.81
C PHE A 153 -21.92 0.02 6.68
N GLU A 154 -22.88 -0.18 7.58
CA GLU A 154 -23.36 0.85 8.49
C GLU A 154 -23.58 0.27 9.88
N LEU A 155 -23.18 1.02 10.91
CA LEU A 155 -23.35 0.66 12.31
C LEU A 155 -23.62 1.92 13.13
N THR A 156 -24.72 1.95 13.88
CA THR A 156 -24.91 2.95 14.94
C THR A 156 -24.16 2.50 16.20
N ILE A 157 -23.34 3.37 16.76
CA ILE A 157 -22.55 3.11 17.96
C ILE A 157 -22.98 4.08 19.05
N ASP A 158 -23.45 3.55 20.17
CA ASP A 158 -23.58 4.30 21.43
C ASP A 158 -22.29 4.12 22.24
N PRO A 159 -21.50 5.17 22.52
CA PRO A 159 -20.27 5.06 23.32
C PRO A 159 -20.51 4.56 24.75
N GLN A 160 -21.75 4.56 25.24
CA GLN A 160 -22.14 4.02 26.54
C GLN A 160 -22.58 2.55 26.50
N ASP A 161 -22.59 1.91 25.32
CA ASP A 161 -22.94 0.49 25.20
C ASP A 161 -21.99 -0.36 26.07
N TYR A 162 -22.57 -1.21 26.92
CA TYR A 162 -21.85 -2.07 27.85
C TYR A 162 -21.18 -3.27 27.17
N HIS A 163 -21.49 -3.54 25.89
CA HIS A 163 -20.79 -4.54 25.07
C HIS A 163 -19.46 -4.01 24.50
N ILE A 164 -19.17 -2.71 24.62
CA ILE A 164 -17.84 -2.17 24.31
C ILE A 164 -16.86 -2.68 25.38
N ILE A 165 -15.84 -3.40 24.95
CA ILE A 165 -14.83 -4.00 25.82
C ILE A 165 -13.88 -2.91 26.31
N ARG A 166 -13.74 -2.77 27.63
CA ARG A 166 -12.93 -1.71 28.29
C ARG A 166 -11.73 -2.26 29.04
N GLU A 167 -11.25 -3.42 28.60
CA GLU A 167 -10.05 -4.05 29.15
C GLU A 167 -8.80 -3.24 28.81
N THR A 168 -7.77 -3.33 29.66
CA THR A 168 -6.48 -2.71 29.34
C THR A 168 -5.82 -3.44 28.16
N PRO A 169 -5.20 -2.72 27.21
CA PRO A 169 -4.42 -3.35 26.16
C PRO A 169 -3.18 -4.09 26.66
N ALA A 170 -2.73 -3.88 27.90
CA ALA A 170 -1.52 -4.49 28.44
C ALA A 170 -1.69 -6.01 28.60
N CYS A 171 -0.85 -6.79 27.90
CA CYS A 171 -0.93 -8.26 27.89
C CYS A 171 0.31 -8.95 28.50
N GLY A 172 1.24 -8.18 29.09
CA GLY A 172 2.50 -8.71 29.62
C GLY A 172 3.62 -8.81 28.58
N ASP A 173 3.47 -8.18 27.41
CA ASP A 173 4.51 -8.11 26.39
C ASP A 173 5.63 -7.15 26.80
N ALA A 174 6.83 -7.38 26.27
CA ALA A 174 7.92 -6.44 26.46
C ALA A 174 7.81 -5.29 25.45
N VAL A 175 7.54 -4.09 25.97
CA VAL A 175 7.51 -2.84 25.20
C VAL A 175 8.89 -2.18 25.22
N ILE A 176 9.38 -1.81 24.04
CA ILE A 176 10.65 -1.13 23.80
C ILE A 176 10.32 0.28 23.31
N GLU A 177 10.61 1.30 24.10
CA GLU A 177 10.57 2.70 23.64
C GLU A 177 11.92 3.04 23.01
N LYS A 178 11.99 3.02 21.68
CA LYS A 178 13.24 3.29 20.94
C LYS A 178 13.51 4.79 20.84
N GLN A 179 12.48 5.56 20.54
CA GLN A 179 12.57 7.02 20.39
C GLN A 179 11.21 7.63 20.72
N ARG A 180 11.18 8.66 21.57
CA ARG A 180 10.00 9.50 21.78
C ARG A 180 10.40 10.95 21.66
N THR A 181 9.91 11.62 20.63
CA THR A 181 10.27 13.00 20.25
C THR A 181 9.17 14.01 20.55
N GLY A 182 7.95 13.55 20.88
CA GLY A 182 6.86 14.44 21.25
C GLY A 182 5.58 13.73 21.65
N ASP A 183 4.51 14.51 21.70
CA ASP A 183 3.15 14.03 21.92
C ASP A 183 2.67 13.20 20.71
N PRO A 184 1.98 12.06 20.89
CA PRO A 184 1.39 11.26 19.81
C PRO A 184 0.56 12.07 18.81
N HIS A 185 -0.17 13.09 19.27
CA HIS A 185 -1.02 13.90 18.39
C HIS A 185 -0.25 14.85 17.46
N GLU A 186 1.08 14.95 17.61
CA GLU A 186 1.96 15.85 16.85
C GLU A 186 3.12 15.09 16.18
N LYS A 187 3.08 13.76 16.19
CA LYS A 187 4.14 12.87 15.69
C LYS A 187 3.53 11.71 14.92
N VAL A 188 4.36 11.08 14.08
CA VAL A 188 4.07 9.76 13.54
C VAL A 188 4.49 8.73 14.58
N ASP A 189 3.55 7.99 15.15
CA ASP A 189 3.85 6.86 16.02
C ASP A 189 3.98 5.57 15.19
N LEU A 190 5.21 5.09 15.04
CA LEU A 190 5.54 3.82 14.36
C LEU A 190 5.85 2.74 15.39
N VAL A 191 5.14 1.60 15.29
CA VAL A 191 5.40 0.44 16.13
C VAL A 191 5.93 -0.75 15.32
N PHE A 192 7.06 -1.29 15.76
CA PHE A 192 7.58 -2.58 15.30
C PHE A 192 6.98 -3.72 16.11
N ILE A 193 6.56 -4.81 15.48
CA ILE A 193 6.02 -6.00 16.16
C ILE A 193 6.82 -7.24 15.80
N ALA A 194 7.17 -8.03 16.80
CA ALA A 194 7.93 -9.27 16.63
C ALA A 194 7.05 -10.42 16.09
N GLU A 195 7.49 -11.06 15.01
CA GLU A 195 6.92 -12.31 14.49
C GLU A 195 8.02 -13.37 14.29
N GLY A 196 7.77 -14.60 14.75
CA GLY A 196 8.76 -15.68 14.65
C GLY A 196 10.00 -15.50 15.53
N TYR A 197 9.97 -14.60 16.51
CA TYR A 197 11.03 -14.46 17.50
C TYR A 197 10.73 -15.38 18.69
N LEU A 198 11.67 -16.24 19.07
CA LEU A 198 11.54 -17.09 20.26
C LEU A 198 11.67 -16.24 21.52
N SER A 199 11.25 -16.77 22.68
CA SER A 199 11.43 -16.10 23.98
C SER A 199 12.89 -15.71 24.28
N SER A 200 13.87 -16.44 23.75
CA SER A 200 15.30 -16.12 23.88
C SER A 200 15.79 -15.04 22.91
N ASP A 201 14.97 -14.58 21.96
CA ASP A 201 15.37 -13.65 20.91
C ASP A 201 15.04 -12.17 21.22
N GLN A 202 14.69 -11.82 22.46
CA GLN A 202 14.31 -10.44 22.81
C GLN A 202 15.39 -9.41 22.46
N GLU A 203 16.66 -9.69 22.77
CA GLU A 203 17.78 -8.81 22.42
C GLU A 203 18.03 -8.74 20.91
N LYS A 204 17.78 -9.85 20.19
CA LYS A 204 17.81 -9.84 18.72
C LYS A 204 16.74 -8.90 18.17
N PHE A 205 15.50 -9.02 18.65
CA PHE A 205 14.41 -8.15 18.21
C PHE A 205 14.72 -6.68 18.46
N LYS A 206 15.25 -6.33 19.65
CA LYS A 206 15.71 -4.97 19.94
C LYS A 206 16.76 -4.47 18.94
N THR A 207 17.75 -5.32 18.62
CA THR A 207 18.79 -5.01 17.63
C THR A 207 18.19 -4.83 16.22
N ASP A 208 17.18 -5.61 15.86
CA ASP A 208 16.47 -5.46 14.60
C ASP A 208 15.67 -4.14 14.58
N VAL A 209 14.94 -3.79 15.65
CA VAL A 209 14.28 -2.49 15.78
C VAL A 209 15.26 -1.34 15.57
N ASP A 210 16.44 -1.39 16.20
CA ASP A 210 17.50 -0.39 16.01
C ASP A 210 17.92 -0.31 14.53
N ARG A 211 18.25 -1.45 13.91
CA ARG A 211 18.76 -1.51 12.54
C ARG A 211 17.75 -1.02 11.50
N PHE A 212 16.48 -1.37 11.66
CA PHE A 212 15.41 -0.96 10.73
C PHE A 212 15.08 0.53 10.91
N THR A 213 15.05 1.02 12.16
CA THR A 213 14.90 2.45 12.46
C THR A 213 16.06 3.28 11.86
N ASP A 214 17.29 2.83 12.05
CA ASP A 214 18.48 3.50 11.51
C ASP A 214 18.48 3.52 9.97
N TYR A 215 17.94 2.48 9.33
CA TYR A 215 17.80 2.45 7.88
C TYR A 215 16.68 3.37 7.38
N LEU A 216 15.52 3.39 8.05
CA LEU A 216 14.42 4.32 7.75
C LEU A 216 14.95 5.76 7.68
N PHE A 217 15.66 6.20 8.71
CA PHE A 217 16.20 7.55 8.79
C PHE A 217 17.48 7.80 7.96
N LYS A 218 17.92 6.84 7.15
CA LYS A 218 18.91 7.09 6.08
C LYS A 218 18.26 7.54 4.77
N VAL A 219 16.96 7.30 4.60
CA VAL A 219 16.22 7.52 3.35
C VAL A 219 15.40 8.80 3.45
N GLU A 220 15.43 9.65 2.42
CA GLU A 220 14.55 10.83 2.36
C GLU A 220 13.12 10.44 1.94
N PRO A 221 12.08 11.10 2.50
CA PRO A 221 12.13 12.27 3.38
C PRO A 221 12.26 11.92 4.88
N TYR A 222 12.23 10.64 5.25
CA TYR A 222 12.28 10.22 6.66
C TYR A 222 13.52 10.75 7.39
N ARG A 223 14.67 10.82 6.71
CA ARG A 223 15.90 11.40 7.26
C ARG A 223 15.70 12.83 7.75
N SER A 224 15.13 13.70 6.92
CA SER A 224 14.87 15.10 7.27
C SER A 224 13.75 15.25 8.32
N HIS A 225 12.86 14.26 8.40
CA HIS A 225 11.73 14.23 9.32
C HIS A 225 11.96 13.30 10.53
N LYS A 226 13.20 12.95 10.87
CA LYS A 226 13.48 12.00 11.96
C LYS A 226 12.83 12.40 13.28
N ASP A 227 12.80 13.69 13.59
CA ASP A 227 12.25 14.24 14.83
C ASP A 227 10.71 14.35 14.82
N ASP A 228 10.07 13.94 13.72
CA ASP A 228 8.62 13.84 13.60
C ASP A 228 8.10 12.44 13.97
N PHE A 229 8.97 11.51 14.36
CA PHE A 229 8.59 10.14 14.67
C PHE A 229 8.79 9.80 16.16
N ASN A 230 7.81 9.11 16.72
CA ASN A 230 7.97 8.25 17.89
C ASN A 230 8.10 6.80 17.39
N ILE A 231 9.03 6.04 17.96
CA ILE A 231 9.34 4.67 17.56
C ILE A 231 9.24 3.75 18.77
N TYR A 232 8.40 2.73 18.63
CA TYR A 232 8.21 1.67 19.62
C TYR A 232 8.51 0.29 19.02
N GLY A 233 8.82 -0.68 19.87
CA GLY A 233 8.85 -2.10 19.54
C GLY A 233 8.04 -2.89 20.55
N ILE A 234 7.30 -3.89 20.10
CA ILE A 234 6.56 -4.80 21.00
C ILE A 234 6.99 -6.23 20.72
N PHE A 235 7.51 -6.85 21.77
CA PHE A 235 8.00 -8.21 21.74
C PHE A 235 7.00 -9.13 22.45
N ARG A 236 6.24 -9.88 21.64
CA ARG A 236 5.47 -11.05 22.07
C ARG A 236 6.12 -12.29 21.46
N PRO A 237 6.69 -13.22 22.26
CA PRO A 237 7.44 -14.33 21.70
C PRO A 237 6.52 -15.34 20.98
N SER A 238 7.02 -15.84 19.86
CA SER A 238 6.47 -17.00 19.13
C SER A 238 6.99 -18.31 19.71
N VAL A 239 6.24 -19.41 19.50
CA VAL A 239 6.66 -20.76 19.89
C VAL A 239 7.74 -21.28 18.95
N GLU A 240 7.64 -20.97 17.66
CA GLU A 240 8.63 -21.33 16.65
C GLU A 240 9.23 -20.11 15.95
N ARG A 241 10.40 -20.32 15.34
CA ARG A 241 11.12 -19.31 14.57
C ARG A 241 10.56 -19.19 13.15
N ALA A 242 10.72 -18.00 12.55
CA ALA A 242 10.32 -17.65 11.18
C ALA A 242 8.79 -17.57 11.00
N MET A 243 8.24 -18.14 9.93
CA MET A 243 6.81 -18.15 9.62
C MET A 243 6.48 -19.34 8.71
N ASP A 244 5.22 -19.49 8.30
CA ASP A 244 4.82 -20.54 7.37
C ASP A 244 5.44 -20.39 5.97
N GLU A 245 5.83 -21.52 5.38
CA GLU A 245 6.34 -21.65 4.01
C GLU A 245 5.58 -22.79 3.27
N PRO A 246 4.32 -22.55 2.85
CA PRO A 246 3.44 -23.59 2.30
C PRO A 246 4.00 -24.34 1.08
N ARG A 247 4.65 -23.65 0.13
CA ARG A 247 5.27 -24.28 -1.06
C ARG A 247 6.43 -25.21 -0.69
N GLN A 248 7.08 -24.95 0.43
CA GLN A 248 8.13 -25.79 1.01
C GLN A 248 7.57 -26.86 1.97
N ARG A 249 6.24 -26.88 2.21
CA ARG A 249 5.55 -27.74 3.19
C ARG A 249 6.10 -27.58 4.62
N ALA A 250 6.55 -26.38 4.97
CA ALA A 250 6.97 -26.05 6.33
C ALA A 250 5.93 -25.13 6.97
N TYR A 251 5.42 -25.52 8.14
CA TYR A 251 4.42 -24.79 8.89
C TYR A 251 4.93 -24.58 10.31
N LYS A 252 4.83 -23.36 10.81
CA LYS A 252 5.42 -22.84 12.04
C LYS A 252 4.35 -22.22 12.91
N LYS A 253 4.29 -22.64 14.18
CA LYS A 253 3.41 -22.04 15.16
C LYS A 253 3.99 -20.71 15.67
N THR A 254 3.57 -19.62 15.05
CA THR A 254 4.01 -18.26 15.39
C THR A 254 2.87 -17.43 15.99
N ILE A 255 3.17 -16.23 16.47
CA ILE A 255 2.21 -15.45 17.22
C ILE A 255 1.15 -14.81 16.32
N LEU A 256 1.54 -14.37 15.11
CA LEU A 256 0.65 -13.72 14.15
C LEU A 256 0.19 -14.62 12.99
N ASN A 257 0.62 -15.89 12.95
CA ASN A 257 0.37 -16.81 11.83
C ASN A 257 0.74 -16.16 10.48
N ALA A 258 1.90 -15.51 10.42
CA ALA A 258 2.39 -14.99 9.15
C ALA A 258 2.71 -16.13 8.18
N SER A 259 2.57 -15.86 6.88
CA SER A 259 2.83 -16.86 5.85
C SER A 259 3.50 -16.23 4.62
N PHE A 260 4.52 -16.92 4.10
CA PHE A 260 4.92 -16.76 2.71
C PHE A 260 3.85 -17.33 1.78
N ASN A 261 4.01 -17.15 0.47
CA ASN A 261 3.10 -17.73 -0.52
C ASN A 261 1.68 -17.13 -0.48
N ALA A 262 1.55 -15.91 0.05
CA ALA A 262 0.32 -15.15 -0.01
C ALA A 262 -0.16 -15.05 -1.46
N PHE A 263 -1.42 -15.43 -1.69
CA PHE A 263 -2.05 -15.49 -3.02
C PHE A 263 -1.26 -16.29 -4.07
N ASP A 264 -0.50 -17.30 -3.62
CA ASP A 264 0.35 -18.16 -4.43
C ASP A 264 1.58 -17.46 -5.06
N LEU A 265 1.94 -16.27 -4.56
CA LEU A 265 3.19 -15.60 -4.91
C LEU A 265 4.32 -16.03 -3.99
N ASP A 266 5.39 -16.60 -4.54
CA ASP A 266 6.40 -17.33 -3.75
C ASP A 266 6.97 -16.54 -2.56
N ARG A 267 7.16 -15.22 -2.71
CA ARG A 267 7.86 -14.37 -1.72
C ARG A 267 6.96 -13.32 -1.07
N TYR A 268 5.67 -13.29 -1.43
CA TYR A 268 4.73 -12.35 -0.85
C TYR A 268 4.29 -12.84 0.52
N MET A 269 4.32 -11.94 1.50
CA MET A 269 4.08 -12.23 2.91
C MET A 269 2.85 -11.48 3.39
N LEU A 270 1.98 -12.18 4.12
CA LEU A 270 0.82 -11.58 4.81
C LEU A 270 0.68 -12.14 6.23
N ILE A 271 -0.07 -11.41 7.04
CA ILE A 271 -0.49 -11.77 8.38
C ILE A 271 -1.96 -12.22 8.35
N ASP A 272 -2.25 -13.42 8.84
CA ASP A 272 -3.61 -13.93 8.90
C ASP A 272 -4.38 -13.44 10.15
N ASP A 273 -3.71 -13.29 11.30
CA ASP A 273 -4.34 -12.90 12.58
C ASP A 273 -4.30 -11.37 12.82
N ASN A 274 -5.03 -10.59 12.00
CA ASN A 274 -5.06 -9.12 12.11
C ASN A 274 -5.63 -8.63 13.45
N HIS A 275 -6.64 -9.30 14.02
CA HIS A 275 -7.20 -8.89 15.32
C HIS A 275 -6.12 -8.96 16.41
N ARG A 276 -5.31 -10.03 16.41
CA ARG A 276 -4.18 -10.17 17.35
C ARG A 276 -3.07 -9.15 17.07
N LEU A 277 -2.76 -8.87 15.81
CA LEU A 277 -1.81 -7.81 15.47
C LEU A 277 -2.20 -6.48 16.14
N ARG A 278 -3.49 -6.16 16.08
CA ARG A 278 -4.04 -4.89 16.58
C ARG A 278 -4.17 -4.87 18.10
N GLU A 279 -4.45 -6.01 18.72
CA GLU A 279 -4.35 -6.23 20.17
C GLU A 279 -2.92 -5.96 20.67
N ILE A 280 -1.91 -6.56 20.05
CA ILE A 280 -0.51 -6.34 20.42
C ILE A 280 -0.14 -4.86 20.27
N ALA A 281 -0.47 -4.27 19.11
CA ALA A 281 -0.14 -2.88 18.79
C ALA A 281 -0.76 -1.87 19.78
N ALA A 282 -1.97 -2.14 20.28
CA ALA A 282 -2.73 -1.21 21.15
C ALA A 282 -2.07 -0.89 22.51
N GLN A 283 -0.95 -1.54 22.84
CA GLN A 283 -0.16 -1.25 24.05
C GLN A 283 0.60 0.07 24.00
N VAL A 284 0.75 0.67 22.81
CA VAL A 284 1.35 1.99 22.59
C VAL A 284 0.47 2.81 21.64
N PRO A 285 0.55 4.16 21.65
CA PRO A 285 0.03 4.95 20.54
C PRO A 285 0.69 4.50 19.23
N TYR A 286 -0.09 4.35 18.16
CA TYR A 286 0.44 4.02 16.85
C TYR A 286 -0.47 4.51 15.71
N ASP A 287 0.17 5.04 14.67
CA ASP A 287 -0.42 5.35 13.37
C ASP A 287 -0.13 4.26 12.35
N THR A 288 1.05 3.64 12.44
CA THR A 288 1.53 2.64 11.47
C THR A 288 2.30 1.50 12.13
N ILE A 289 2.21 0.31 11.50
CA ILE A 289 2.74 -0.94 12.03
C ILE A 289 3.75 -1.55 11.06
N VAL A 290 4.89 -2.00 11.59
CA VAL A 290 5.88 -2.80 10.87
C VAL A 290 6.08 -4.13 11.60
N VAL A 291 5.73 -5.24 10.97
CA VAL A 291 5.99 -6.59 11.49
C VAL A 291 7.34 -7.07 11.01
N LEU A 292 8.24 -7.34 11.95
CA LEU A 292 9.55 -7.93 11.66
C LEU A 292 9.44 -9.44 11.81
N VAL A 293 9.81 -10.18 10.76
CA VAL A 293 9.83 -11.65 10.76
C VAL A 293 11.26 -12.16 10.85
N ASN A 294 11.54 -12.93 11.90
CA ASN A 294 12.86 -13.50 12.19
C ASN A 294 13.21 -14.65 11.24
N SER A 295 13.51 -14.30 9.98
CA SER A 295 13.84 -15.21 8.89
C SER A 295 14.92 -14.62 7.99
N SER A 296 15.73 -15.48 7.38
CA SER A 296 16.75 -15.10 6.38
C SER A 296 16.27 -15.23 4.94
N ARG A 297 15.05 -15.75 4.71
CA ARG A 297 14.45 -15.85 3.38
C ARG A 297 14.05 -14.47 2.87
N TYR A 298 14.25 -14.21 1.58
CA TYR A 298 13.77 -12.97 0.96
C TYR A 298 12.24 -12.95 0.91
N GLY A 299 11.63 -11.90 1.47
CA GLY A 299 10.21 -11.62 1.30
C GLY A 299 9.76 -10.37 2.06
N GLY A 300 8.59 -9.90 1.69
CA GLY A 300 7.90 -8.78 2.32
C GLY A 300 6.47 -8.66 1.79
N GLY A 301 5.74 -7.71 2.37
CA GLY A 301 4.45 -7.26 1.88
C GLY A 301 4.01 -5.99 2.60
N GLY A 302 3.19 -5.19 1.96
CA GLY A 302 2.62 -3.98 2.53
C GLY A 302 1.18 -3.79 2.07
N ILE A 303 0.28 -3.56 3.02
CA ILE A 303 -1.12 -3.23 2.76
C ILE A 303 -1.36 -1.79 3.18
N GLY A 304 -1.86 -0.97 2.26
CA GLY A 304 -2.12 0.47 2.46
C GLY A 304 -2.91 0.76 3.75
N PHE A 305 -2.33 1.59 4.62
CA PHE A 305 -2.89 1.98 5.91
C PHE A 305 -3.24 0.81 6.86
N ASP A 306 -2.65 -0.37 6.64
CA ASP A 306 -2.82 -1.52 7.53
C ASP A 306 -1.51 -1.86 8.23
N TYR A 307 -0.57 -2.50 7.53
CA TYR A 307 0.75 -2.88 8.04
C TYR A 307 1.77 -3.12 6.92
N CYS A 308 3.05 -3.00 7.29
CA CYS A 308 4.20 -3.54 6.57
C CYS A 308 4.65 -4.84 7.23
N VAL A 309 5.07 -5.85 6.46
CA VAL A 309 5.71 -7.08 6.97
C VAL A 309 6.98 -7.38 6.17
N THR A 310 8.07 -7.73 6.85
CA THR A 310 9.37 -7.95 6.20
C THR A 310 10.24 -8.92 6.97
N THR A 311 11.06 -9.70 6.28
CA THR A 311 12.05 -10.56 6.95
C THR A 311 13.26 -9.75 7.42
N THR A 312 13.95 -10.21 8.46
CA THR A 312 15.05 -9.42 9.05
C THR A 312 16.44 -9.78 8.55
N ASP A 313 16.71 -11.03 8.18
CA ASP A 313 18.08 -11.54 8.08
C ASP A 313 18.54 -11.80 6.63
N HIS A 314 17.77 -11.37 5.64
CA HIS A 314 18.18 -11.39 4.23
C HIS A 314 19.03 -10.14 3.90
N PRO A 315 20.06 -10.21 3.03
CA PRO A 315 20.85 -9.04 2.64
C PRO A 315 20.05 -7.86 2.09
N SER A 316 18.89 -8.14 1.48
CA SER A 316 17.95 -7.13 0.96
C SER A 316 16.83 -6.73 1.92
N SER A 317 16.77 -7.26 3.15
CA SER A 317 15.68 -7.03 4.10
C SER A 317 15.38 -5.55 4.34
N LEU A 318 16.41 -4.74 4.52
CA LEU A 318 16.26 -3.29 4.71
C LEU A 318 15.65 -2.60 3.48
N GLN A 319 16.07 -3.02 2.28
CA GLN A 319 15.56 -2.48 1.01
C GLN A 319 14.11 -2.90 0.75
N VAL A 320 13.76 -4.13 1.13
CA VAL A 320 12.38 -4.61 1.06
C VAL A 320 11.52 -3.84 2.06
N PHE A 321 11.94 -3.72 3.31
CA PHE A 321 11.24 -2.94 4.32
C PHE A 321 10.86 -1.54 3.87
N ILE A 322 11.81 -0.75 3.35
CA ILE A 322 11.51 0.62 2.98
C ILE A 322 10.52 0.70 1.81
N HIS A 323 10.56 -0.28 0.90
CA HIS A 323 9.61 -0.42 -0.19
C HIS A 323 8.20 -0.76 0.33
N GLU A 324 8.07 -1.80 1.15
CA GLU A 324 6.79 -2.21 1.75
C GLU A 324 6.19 -1.14 2.68
N PHE A 325 7.06 -0.39 3.36
CA PHE A 325 6.65 0.75 4.17
C PHE A 325 6.09 1.89 3.30
N GLY A 326 6.60 2.06 2.08
CA GLY A 326 6.02 2.98 1.09
C GLY A 326 4.56 2.67 0.76
N HIS A 327 4.22 1.39 0.58
CA HIS A 327 2.84 0.95 0.37
C HIS A 327 1.97 1.21 1.60
N SER A 328 2.39 0.70 2.76
CA SER A 328 1.56 0.70 3.97
C SER A 328 1.41 2.09 4.61
N PHE A 329 2.44 2.94 4.58
CA PHE A 329 2.39 4.27 5.17
C PHE A 329 1.86 5.33 4.22
N ALA A 330 2.41 5.43 3.00
CA ALA A 330 2.16 6.54 2.09
C ALA A 330 1.27 6.18 0.89
N TYR A 331 0.70 4.97 0.87
CA TYR A 331 -0.21 4.49 -0.18
C TYR A 331 0.40 4.58 -1.59
N LEU A 332 1.70 4.35 -1.68
CA LEU A 332 2.41 4.33 -2.94
C LEU A 332 2.09 3.04 -3.69
N ALA A 333 1.87 3.13 -5.00
CA ALA A 333 1.80 1.98 -5.89
C ALA A 333 3.20 1.50 -6.27
N ASP A 334 3.28 0.25 -6.73
CA ASP A 334 4.44 -0.22 -7.45
C ASP A 334 4.62 0.52 -8.79
N GLU A 335 5.85 0.95 -9.04
CA GLU A 335 6.26 1.60 -10.28
C GLU A 335 6.90 0.61 -11.27
N TYR A 336 7.16 -0.63 -10.86
CA TYR A 336 7.61 -1.67 -11.78
C TYR A 336 6.45 -2.26 -12.59
N TYR A 337 6.76 -2.73 -13.80
CA TYR A 337 5.76 -3.18 -14.78
C TYR A 337 6.10 -4.52 -15.46
N GLN A 338 7.21 -5.16 -15.07
CA GLN A 338 7.67 -6.45 -15.61
C GLN A 338 7.84 -7.50 -14.50
N SER A 339 6.93 -7.53 -13.54
CA SER A 339 6.90 -8.50 -12.43
C SER A 339 5.86 -9.58 -12.65
N GLU A 340 6.08 -10.73 -12.03
CA GLU A 340 5.00 -11.69 -11.78
C GLU A 340 4.04 -11.07 -10.75
N VAL A 341 2.74 -11.13 -11.02
CA VAL A 341 1.68 -10.66 -10.11
C VAL A 341 0.57 -11.70 -10.04
N ALA A 342 -0.10 -11.80 -8.89
CA ALA A 342 -1.27 -12.66 -8.71
C ALA A 342 -2.59 -11.97 -9.14
N TYR A 343 -2.52 -10.69 -9.49
CA TYR A 343 -3.69 -9.85 -9.74
C TYR A 343 -4.08 -9.87 -11.21
N ASN A 344 -5.37 -10.01 -11.47
CA ASN A 344 -5.95 -9.77 -12.79
C ASN A 344 -6.58 -8.36 -12.80
N GLU A 345 -6.13 -7.49 -13.72
CA GLU A 345 -6.66 -6.13 -13.91
C GLU A 345 -6.70 -5.27 -12.62
N PHE A 346 -5.60 -5.27 -11.85
CA PHE A 346 -5.53 -4.52 -10.58
C PHE A 346 -5.84 -3.02 -10.77
N TYR A 347 -5.36 -2.44 -11.88
CA TYR A 347 -5.73 -1.11 -12.35
C TYR A 347 -6.57 -1.24 -13.64
N PRO A 348 -7.90 -1.06 -13.55
CA PRO A 348 -8.77 -1.13 -14.72
C PRO A 348 -8.43 -0.04 -15.76
N PRO A 349 -8.38 -0.36 -17.07
CA PRO A 349 -8.18 0.64 -18.11
C PRO A 349 -9.23 1.75 -18.07
N GLY A 350 -8.81 3.00 -18.31
CA GLY A 350 -9.70 4.16 -18.35
C GLY A 350 -10.14 4.67 -16.98
N VAL A 351 -9.51 4.22 -15.89
CA VAL A 351 -9.77 4.67 -14.52
C VAL A 351 -8.46 5.20 -13.94
N GLU A 352 -8.51 6.42 -13.39
CA GLU A 352 -7.35 7.01 -12.74
C GLU A 352 -7.06 6.28 -11.40
N PRO A 353 -5.84 5.75 -11.18
CA PRO A 353 -5.48 5.13 -9.89
C PRO A 353 -5.65 6.12 -8.73
N LEU A 354 -5.72 5.64 -7.49
CA LEU A 354 -5.83 6.53 -6.32
C LEU A 354 -4.45 6.90 -5.77
N GLU A 355 -3.48 6.03 -5.97
CA GLU A 355 -2.11 6.12 -5.51
C GLU A 355 -1.42 7.34 -6.14
N PRO A 356 -0.63 8.11 -5.38
CA PRO A 356 -0.12 9.40 -5.85
C PRO A 356 1.01 9.29 -6.88
N ASN A 357 1.72 8.16 -6.93
CA ASN A 357 2.94 7.98 -7.72
C ASN A 357 2.75 7.22 -9.03
N ILE A 358 1.50 6.96 -9.44
CA ILE A 358 1.19 6.45 -10.78
C ILE A 358 -0.04 7.15 -11.36
N THR A 359 -0.14 7.22 -12.68
CA THR A 359 -1.30 7.82 -13.36
C THR A 359 -1.71 7.01 -14.59
N ALA A 360 -3.00 6.99 -14.91
CA ALA A 360 -3.50 6.51 -16.20
C ALA A 360 -3.44 7.60 -17.29
N LEU A 361 -3.00 8.81 -16.92
CA LEU A 361 -2.80 9.97 -17.78
C LEU A 361 -4.07 10.34 -18.57
N LEU A 362 -5.23 10.20 -17.92
CA LEU A 362 -6.53 10.52 -18.53
C LEU A 362 -6.72 12.03 -18.76
N ASP A 363 -6.02 12.86 -18.00
CA ASP A 363 -5.94 14.32 -18.15
C ASP A 363 -4.47 14.78 -18.06
N PRO A 364 -3.74 14.80 -19.20
CA PRO A 364 -2.33 15.19 -19.22
C PRO A 364 -2.06 16.61 -18.71
N ASP A 365 -3.02 17.53 -18.91
CA ASP A 365 -2.90 18.93 -18.47
C ASP A 365 -2.99 19.06 -16.95
N ASN A 366 -3.61 18.08 -16.27
CA ASN A 366 -3.76 18.04 -14.81
C ASN A 366 -3.25 16.72 -14.21
N ILE A 367 -2.10 16.25 -14.70
CA ILE A 367 -1.39 15.11 -14.11
C ILE A 367 -1.19 15.29 -12.58
N LYS A 368 -1.27 14.20 -11.83
CA LYS A 368 -1.24 14.19 -10.34
C LYS A 368 -0.11 15.00 -9.71
N TRP A 369 1.08 14.97 -10.31
CA TRP A 369 2.27 15.67 -9.82
C TRP A 369 2.65 16.88 -10.67
N LYS A 370 1.65 17.57 -11.25
CA LYS A 370 1.83 18.75 -12.12
C LYS A 370 2.80 19.79 -11.53
N GLU A 371 2.67 20.08 -10.24
CA GLU A 371 3.50 21.07 -9.53
C GLU A 371 4.98 20.67 -9.42
N LEU A 372 5.30 19.38 -9.59
CA LEU A 372 6.65 18.83 -9.48
C LEU A 372 7.31 18.59 -10.84
N LEU A 373 6.58 18.77 -11.95
CA LEU A 373 7.08 18.52 -13.30
C LEU A 373 8.34 19.33 -13.60
N SER A 374 9.31 18.66 -14.20
CA SER A 374 10.49 19.33 -14.73
C SER A 374 10.13 20.11 -16.00
N PRO A 375 10.56 21.38 -16.13
CA PRO A 375 10.19 22.22 -17.26
C PRO A 375 10.77 21.68 -18.57
N GLY A 376 10.00 21.82 -19.66
CA GLY A 376 10.46 21.51 -21.03
C GLY A 376 10.45 20.03 -21.41
N ILE A 377 9.78 19.16 -20.63
CA ILE A 377 9.68 17.72 -20.92
C ILE A 377 8.28 17.39 -21.44
N ALA A 378 8.21 16.64 -22.53
CA ALA A 378 6.95 16.20 -23.11
C ALA A 378 6.24 15.17 -22.21
N ILE A 379 4.91 15.19 -22.26
CA ILE A 379 4.02 14.26 -21.56
C ILE A 379 3.11 13.61 -22.62
N PRO A 380 3.11 12.28 -22.78
CA PRO A 380 3.99 11.32 -22.12
C PRO A 380 5.46 11.48 -22.53
N THR A 381 6.38 10.99 -21.69
CA THR A 381 7.82 11.17 -21.84
C THR A 381 8.47 10.00 -22.55
N GLU A 382 9.04 10.23 -23.74
CA GLU A 382 9.86 9.25 -24.44
C GLU A 382 11.20 9.04 -23.71
N TYR A 383 11.56 7.79 -23.43
CA TYR A 383 12.78 7.44 -22.69
C TYR A 383 13.52 6.22 -23.26
N GLY A 384 13.25 5.87 -24.51
CA GLY A 384 13.81 4.72 -25.20
C GLY A 384 13.19 3.39 -24.78
N LYS A 385 11.96 3.40 -24.21
CA LYS A 385 11.30 2.22 -23.63
C LYS A 385 11.24 1.06 -24.61
N GLU A 386 10.74 1.30 -25.81
CA GLU A 386 10.57 0.24 -26.82
C GLU A 386 11.92 -0.40 -27.20
N LYS A 387 12.96 0.42 -27.39
CA LYS A 387 14.32 -0.07 -27.66
C LYS A 387 14.85 -0.90 -26.48
N LEU A 388 14.69 -0.41 -25.24
CA LEU A 388 15.14 -1.11 -24.04
C LEU A 388 14.45 -2.46 -23.89
N GLU A 389 13.13 -2.51 -24.10
CA GLU A 389 12.34 -3.73 -24.00
C GLU A 389 12.74 -4.74 -25.09
N ALA A 390 12.97 -4.29 -26.32
CA ALA A 390 13.45 -5.13 -27.41
C ALA A 390 14.81 -5.76 -27.08
N TRP A 391 15.79 -4.97 -26.62
CA TRP A 391 17.11 -5.49 -26.25
C TRP A 391 17.06 -6.40 -25.01
N GLN A 392 16.21 -6.09 -24.04
CA GLN A 392 16.01 -6.96 -22.88
C GLN A 392 15.37 -8.30 -23.27
N ALA A 393 14.40 -8.29 -24.18
CA ALA A 393 13.79 -9.50 -24.73
C ALA A 393 14.83 -10.36 -25.46
N GLU A 394 15.63 -9.75 -26.34
CA GLU A 394 16.73 -10.44 -27.03
C GLU A 394 17.72 -11.05 -26.03
N ARG A 395 18.08 -10.30 -24.98
CA ARG A 395 18.97 -10.78 -23.91
C ARG A 395 18.37 -11.97 -23.15
N ARG A 396 17.07 -11.94 -22.84
CA ARG A 396 16.37 -13.08 -22.19
C ARG A 396 16.41 -14.32 -23.08
N THR A 397 16.08 -14.18 -24.36
CA THR A 397 16.17 -15.28 -25.33
C THR A 397 17.60 -15.81 -25.46
N LEU A 398 18.60 -14.93 -25.45
CA LEU A 398 20.01 -15.32 -25.50
C LEU A 398 20.40 -16.17 -24.29
N ARG A 399 20.00 -15.76 -23.08
CA ARG A 399 20.26 -16.49 -21.83
C ARG A 399 19.53 -17.84 -21.79
N GLN A 400 18.29 -17.90 -22.27
CA GLN A 400 17.55 -19.16 -22.37
C GLN A 400 18.28 -20.15 -23.29
N LYS A 401 18.69 -19.71 -24.49
CA LYS A 401 19.47 -20.55 -25.41
C LYS A 401 20.80 -21.00 -24.81
N GLN A 402 21.48 -20.12 -24.07
CA GLN A 402 22.70 -20.48 -23.35
C GLN A 402 22.44 -21.61 -22.35
N MET A 403 21.38 -21.50 -21.55
CA MET A 403 21.00 -22.53 -20.57
C MET A 403 20.72 -23.87 -21.26
N GLU A 404 19.90 -23.87 -22.32
CA GLU A 404 19.55 -25.07 -23.08
C GLU A 404 20.79 -25.73 -23.73
N GLU A 405 21.69 -24.94 -24.35
CA GLU A 405 22.92 -25.45 -25.00
C GLU A 405 23.91 -26.02 -23.96
N ILE A 406 24.05 -25.37 -22.80
CA ILE A 406 24.87 -25.87 -21.69
C ILE A 406 24.28 -27.16 -21.11
N GLU A 407 22.96 -27.22 -20.90
CA GLU A 407 22.30 -28.41 -20.38
C GLU A 407 22.43 -29.59 -21.35
N GLY A 408 22.24 -29.34 -22.65
CA GLY A 408 22.46 -30.33 -23.71
C GLY A 408 23.91 -30.81 -23.76
N ALA A 409 24.88 -29.90 -23.67
CA ALA A 409 26.31 -30.24 -23.62
C ALA A 409 26.67 -31.09 -22.40
N LYS A 410 26.11 -30.78 -21.23
CA LYS A 410 26.29 -31.58 -20.00
C LYS A 410 25.67 -32.97 -20.14
N LYS A 411 24.45 -33.08 -20.67
CA LYS A 411 23.77 -34.36 -20.92
C LYS A 411 24.54 -35.24 -21.92
N ALA A 412 25.18 -34.63 -22.91
CA ALA A 412 26.00 -35.31 -23.90
C ALA A 412 27.42 -35.67 -23.42
N GLY A 413 27.78 -35.38 -22.17
CA GLY A 413 29.11 -35.68 -21.62
C GLY A 413 30.26 -34.91 -22.30
N LEU A 414 29.98 -33.71 -22.84
CA LEU A 414 31.02 -32.92 -23.50
C LEU A 414 32.09 -32.45 -22.51
N PRO A 415 33.37 -32.37 -22.94
CA PRO A 415 34.45 -31.86 -22.09
C PRO A 415 34.17 -30.45 -21.58
N GLU A 416 34.66 -30.14 -20.38
CA GLU A 416 34.48 -28.84 -19.73
C GLU A 416 34.96 -27.66 -20.61
N ALA A 417 36.03 -27.87 -21.38
CA ALA A 417 36.52 -26.88 -22.35
C ALA A 417 35.46 -26.49 -23.40
N LYS A 418 34.62 -27.44 -23.86
CA LYS A 418 33.54 -27.15 -24.80
C LYS A 418 32.38 -26.41 -24.14
N ILE A 419 32.05 -26.75 -22.88
CA ILE A 419 31.04 -26.03 -22.10
C ILE A 419 31.48 -24.58 -21.86
N LYS A 420 32.76 -24.38 -21.54
CA LYS A 420 33.36 -23.04 -21.39
C LYS A 420 33.32 -22.24 -22.69
N ALA A 421 33.64 -22.87 -23.83
CA ALA A 421 33.52 -22.21 -25.14
C ALA A 421 32.07 -21.78 -25.47
N ILE A 422 31.07 -22.59 -25.10
CA ILE A 422 29.66 -22.21 -25.19
C ILE A 422 29.38 -20.99 -24.31
N GLN A 423 29.84 -21.00 -23.05
CA GLN A 423 29.67 -19.86 -22.14
C GLN A 423 30.29 -18.58 -22.70
N GLU A 424 31.53 -18.63 -23.19
CA GLU A 424 32.25 -17.48 -23.75
C GLU A 424 31.55 -16.92 -25.01
N LYS A 425 31.07 -17.79 -25.90
CA LYS A 425 30.27 -17.41 -27.08
C LYS A 425 29.03 -16.61 -26.69
N TYR A 426 28.28 -17.06 -25.68
CA TYR A 426 27.08 -16.35 -25.21
C TYR A 426 27.42 -15.08 -24.43
N GLN A 427 28.50 -15.08 -23.65
CA GLN A 427 28.99 -13.89 -22.94
C GLN A 427 29.40 -12.78 -23.91
N ALA A 428 30.05 -13.10 -25.03
CA ALA A 428 30.41 -12.11 -26.05
C ALA A 428 29.15 -11.43 -26.64
N LYS A 429 28.13 -12.22 -26.97
CA LYS A 429 26.83 -11.69 -27.45
C LYS A 429 26.09 -10.90 -26.38
N ASP A 430 26.12 -11.34 -25.13
CA ASP A 430 25.49 -10.61 -24.01
C ASP A 430 26.14 -9.23 -23.82
N LYS A 431 27.46 -9.13 -23.99
CA LYS A 431 28.19 -7.85 -23.96
C LYS A 431 27.74 -6.91 -25.09
N GLU A 432 27.52 -7.41 -26.30
CA GLU A 432 27.01 -6.59 -27.41
C GLU A 432 25.60 -6.05 -27.12
N ILE A 433 24.70 -6.89 -26.62
CA ILE A 433 23.34 -6.47 -26.25
C ILE A 433 23.40 -5.47 -25.08
N GLN A 434 24.27 -5.72 -24.09
CA GLN A 434 24.47 -4.81 -22.97
C GLN A 434 24.97 -3.44 -23.41
N ALA A 435 25.90 -3.37 -24.36
CA ALA A 435 26.37 -2.11 -24.94
C ALA A 435 25.25 -1.33 -25.65
N LYS A 436 24.33 -2.03 -26.33
CA LYS A 436 23.13 -1.40 -26.94
C LYS A 436 22.17 -0.85 -25.89
N ILE A 437 21.93 -1.59 -24.80
CA ILE A 437 21.13 -1.12 -23.66
C ILE A 437 21.76 0.14 -23.04
N GLU A 438 23.07 0.13 -22.84
CA GLU A 438 23.83 1.27 -22.31
C GLU A 438 23.80 2.48 -23.24
N ALA A 439 23.88 2.27 -24.56
CA ALA A 439 23.75 3.35 -25.54
C ALA A 439 22.38 4.05 -25.44
N VAL A 440 21.29 3.28 -25.31
CA VAL A 440 19.95 3.85 -25.10
C VAL A 440 19.88 4.58 -23.76
N ARG A 441 20.37 3.98 -22.66
CA ARG A 441 20.41 4.67 -21.36
C ARG A 441 21.22 5.97 -21.40
N LYS A 442 22.30 6.02 -22.18
CA LYS A 442 23.12 7.22 -22.38
C LYS A 442 22.36 8.28 -23.17
N GLU A 443 21.65 7.90 -24.23
CA GLU A 443 20.76 8.78 -25.03
C GLU A 443 19.76 9.52 -24.11
N TYR A 444 19.12 8.81 -23.19
CA TYR A 444 18.11 9.36 -22.28
C TYR A 444 18.62 9.74 -20.89
N SER A 445 19.95 9.80 -20.69
CA SER A 445 20.56 10.09 -19.39
C SER A 445 20.17 11.46 -18.81
N HIS A 446 19.84 12.43 -19.68
CA HIS A 446 19.36 13.76 -19.30
C HIS A 446 18.01 13.75 -18.56
N LEU A 447 17.25 12.64 -18.64
CA LEU A 447 15.97 12.44 -17.95
C LEU A 447 16.10 11.77 -16.58
N ALA A 448 17.28 11.29 -16.21
CA ALA A 448 17.48 10.41 -15.05
C ALA A 448 17.04 11.00 -13.72
N ASP A 449 17.07 12.33 -13.58
CA ASP A 449 16.69 13.08 -12.38
C ASP A 449 15.45 13.95 -12.59
N LYS A 450 14.78 13.80 -13.75
CA LYS A 450 13.63 14.61 -14.11
C LYS A 450 12.33 13.99 -13.63
N VAL A 451 11.40 14.84 -13.23
CA VAL A 451 10.01 14.48 -12.92
C VAL A 451 9.19 14.69 -14.18
N ALA A 452 8.58 13.63 -14.69
CA ALA A 452 7.84 13.61 -15.95
C ALA A 452 6.78 12.50 -15.93
N ALA A 453 6.40 11.92 -17.07
CA ALA A 453 5.45 10.81 -17.15
C ALA A 453 6.02 9.66 -18.00
N PHE A 454 6.67 8.71 -17.35
CA PHE A 454 7.34 7.58 -18.01
C PHE A 454 6.40 6.38 -18.07
N GLU A 455 6.05 5.91 -19.27
CA GLU A 455 5.13 4.78 -19.45
C GLU A 455 5.69 3.49 -18.82
N GLY A 456 4.80 2.68 -18.24
CA GLY A 456 5.12 1.46 -17.51
C GLY A 456 5.06 1.69 -16.01
N ALA A 457 4.00 1.25 -15.35
CA ALA A 457 3.85 1.33 -13.90
C ALA A 457 2.74 0.38 -13.45
N GLY A 458 2.62 0.11 -12.15
CA GLY A 458 1.50 -0.63 -11.59
C GLY A 458 1.26 -1.98 -12.27
N TYR A 459 2.35 -2.71 -12.57
CA TYR A 459 2.31 -4.01 -13.26
C TYR A 459 1.81 -3.98 -14.72
N ALA A 460 1.55 -2.78 -15.28
CA ALA A 460 1.12 -2.59 -16.65
C ALA A 460 2.23 -1.94 -17.49
N SER A 461 2.63 -2.61 -18.57
CA SER A 461 3.67 -2.10 -19.47
C SER A 461 3.23 -0.92 -20.34
N LYS A 462 1.91 -0.67 -20.46
CA LYS A 462 1.31 0.40 -21.26
C LYS A 462 0.11 1.00 -20.53
N GLY A 463 -0.18 2.27 -20.81
CA GLY A 463 -1.37 2.97 -20.30
C GLY A 463 -1.30 3.42 -18.84
N LEU A 464 -0.25 3.04 -18.10
CA LEU A 464 0.08 3.62 -16.79
C LEU A 464 1.46 4.26 -16.85
N TYR A 465 1.65 5.33 -16.08
CA TYR A 465 2.87 6.14 -16.08
C TYR A 465 3.37 6.36 -14.66
N ARG A 466 4.69 6.34 -14.49
CA ARG A 466 5.40 6.67 -13.25
C ARG A 466 6.14 8.01 -13.37
N PRO A 467 6.43 8.70 -12.26
CA PRO A 467 6.94 10.07 -12.27
C PRO A 467 8.42 10.19 -12.62
N GLN A 468 9.24 9.17 -12.33
CA GLN A 468 10.68 9.17 -12.59
C GLN A 468 11.19 7.80 -13.06
N MET A 469 12.38 7.79 -13.67
CA MET A 469 13.00 6.54 -14.14
C MET A 469 13.46 5.62 -12.99
N TYR A 470 13.82 6.20 -11.84
CA TYR A 470 14.35 5.50 -10.67
C TYR A 470 13.54 5.86 -9.43
N CYS A 471 13.20 4.83 -8.65
CA CYS A 471 12.44 4.96 -7.41
C CYS A 471 12.59 3.65 -6.64
N ILE A 472 12.61 3.71 -5.31
CA ILE A 472 12.45 2.53 -4.43
C ILE A 472 11.18 1.73 -4.79
N MET A 473 10.09 2.38 -5.21
CA MET A 473 8.85 1.71 -5.63
C MET A 473 8.94 1.00 -6.99
N GLY A 474 10.05 1.14 -7.72
CA GLY A 474 10.24 0.53 -9.03
C GLY A 474 11.65 -0.05 -9.16
N SER A 475 12.57 0.77 -9.66
CA SER A 475 13.98 0.40 -9.77
C SER A 475 14.81 1.02 -8.64
N ASN A 476 15.22 0.19 -7.67
CA ASN A 476 15.99 0.61 -6.51
C ASN A 476 17.51 0.81 -6.79
N GLN A 477 17.90 1.27 -7.99
CA GLN A 477 19.32 1.46 -8.34
C GLN A 477 19.99 2.57 -7.53
N ARG A 478 19.22 3.56 -7.06
CA ARG A 478 19.72 4.73 -6.33
C ARG A 478 19.51 4.66 -4.82
N GLY A 479 18.70 3.72 -4.31
CA GLY A 479 18.38 3.68 -2.88
C GLY A 479 17.49 4.83 -2.40
N GLU A 480 16.74 5.47 -3.30
CA GLU A 480 15.97 6.68 -3.04
C GLU A 480 14.55 6.59 -3.62
N PHE A 481 13.57 7.16 -2.90
CA PHE A 481 12.25 7.44 -3.45
C PHE A 481 12.37 8.53 -4.52
N CYS A 482 11.57 8.43 -5.59
CA CYS A 482 11.43 9.54 -6.53
C CYS A 482 10.79 10.76 -5.84
N LYS A 483 10.93 11.96 -6.43
CA LYS A 483 10.44 13.22 -5.86
C LYS A 483 8.94 13.25 -5.58
N VAL A 484 8.15 12.54 -6.38
CA VAL A 484 6.70 12.42 -6.16
C VAL A 484 6.39 11.50 -4.98
N CYS A 485 7.12 10.39 -4.84
CA CYS A 485 7.03 9.54 -3.65
C CYS A 485 7.50 10.29 -2.39
N GLN A 486 8.61 11.03 -2.45
CA GLN A 486 9.08 11.86 -1.32
C GLN A 486 8.01 12.88 -0.92
N TRP A 487 7.41 13.58 -1.89
CA TRP A 487 6.31 14.52 -1.63
C TRP A 487 5.08 13.85 -1.00
N ALA A 488 4.67 12.67 -1.49
CA ALA A 488 3.55 11.93 -0.94
C ALA A 488 3.82 11.44 0.50
N ILE A 489 5.03 10.96 0.76
CA ILE A 489 5.47 10.56 2.12
C ILE A 489 5.47 11.78 3.04
N THR A 490 6.04 12.92 2.63
CA THR A 490 6.03 14.15 3.43
C THR A 490 4.61 14.60 3.74
N LYS A 491 3.68 14.54 2.78
CA LYS A 491 2.26 14.85 3.03
C LYS A 491 1.65 13.94 4.09
N MET A 492 2.02 12.65 4.10
CA MET A 492 1.54 11.72 5.11
C MET A 492 2.12 12.02 6.51
N ILE A 493 3.42 12.32 6.58
CA ILE A 493 4.07 12.76 7.82
C ILE A 493 3.39 14.03 8.35
N ASP A 494 3.22 15.04 7.50
CA ASP A 494 2.57 16.29 7.88
C ASP A 494 1.11 16.11 8.31
N PHE A 495 0.40 15.15 7.71
CA PHE A 495 -0.94 14.76 8.14
C PHE A 495 -0.93 14.20 9.55
N TYR A 496 -0.12 13.18 9.85
CA TYR A 496 0.00 12.60 11.19
C TYR A 496 0.68 13.52 12.21
N CYS A 497 1.38 14.56 11.78
CA CYS A 497 1.89 15.61 12.67
C CYS A 497 0.89 16.77 12.88
N GLY A 498 -0.33 16.70 12.33
CA GLY A 498 -1.36 17.73 12.47
C GLY A 498 -1.09 19.04 11.71
N ARG A 499 -0.16 19.02 10.74
CA ARG A 499 0.25 20.17 9.92
C ARG A 499 -0.57 20.31 8.64
N LEU A 500 -1.20 19.22 8.18
CA LEU A 500 -2.10 19.20 7.03
C LEU A 500 -3.55 19.07 7.51
N ARG A 501 -4.44 19.97 7.07
CA ARG A 501 -5.83 20.06 7.52
C ARG A 501 -6.83 19.96 6.39
#